data_AF-A0A915MG67-F1
#
_entry.id   AF-A0A915MG67-F1
#
_cell.length_a   1.000
_cell.length_b   1.000
_cell.length_c   1.000
_cell.angle_alpha   90.00
_cell.angle_beta   90.00
_cell.angle_gamma   90.00
#
_symmetry.space_group_name_H-M   'P 1'
#
loop_
_entity.id
_entity.type
_entity.pdbx_description
1 polymer ?
#
loop_
_entity_poly.entity_id
_entity_poly.type
_entity_poly.pdbx_seq_one_letter_code
_entity_poly.pdbx_strand_id
1 'polypeptide(L)'
;MTFGARLASIDSDYKNAFVRNMIERSFGKDESAEVWIGLKTRAELTNNPNSHFTNFGEEEKIDGCAVMGIKGKWKIRSCSNLKPFVCEQILM
;
A
#
# COMPACT_ATOMS: atom_id res chain seq x y z
N MET A 1 12.82 -3.08 17.04
CA MET A 1 11.93 -4.17 17.48
C MET A 1 10.99 -4.46 16.32
N THR A 2 11.08 -5.62 15.70
CA THR A 2 10.08 -6.08 14.73
C THR A 2 8.97 -6.75 15.55
N PHE A 3 7.74 -6.24 15.48
CA PHE A 3 6.58 -6.81 16.19
C PHE A 3 6.13 -8.17 15.60
N GLY A 4 7.03 -8.94 14.98
CA GLY A 4 6.66 -10.10 14.16
C GLY A 4 5.80 -9.73 12.94
N ALA A 5 5.81 -8.45 12.53
CA ALA A 5 4.98 -7.90 11.48
C ALA A 5 5.81 -7.45 10.28
N ARG A 6 5.16 -7.34 9.13
CA ARG A 6 5.73 -6.80 7.87
C ARG A 6 4.80 -5.73 7.30
N LEU A 7 5.25 -4.99 6.29
CA LEU A 7 4.34 -4.08 5.57
C LEU A 7 3.15 -4.86 4.98
N ALA A 8 1.96 -4.29 5.08
CA ALA A 8 0.72 -4.96 4.72
C ALA A 8 0.68 -5.34 3.24
N SER A 9 0.48 -6.63 2.94
CA SER A 9 0.35 -7.14 1.59
C SER A 9 -1.11 -7.03 1.15
N ILE A 10 -1.36 -6.26 0.10
CA ILE A 10 -2.71 -5.98 -0.39
C ILE A 10 -2.97 -6.82 -1.64
N ASP A 11 -3.51 -8.02 -1.43
CA ASP A 11 -3.74 -9.04 -2.46
C ASP A 11 -5.23 -9.26 -2.80
N SER A 12 -6.13 -8.44 -2.24
CA SER A 12 -7.57 -8.48 -2.47
C SER A 12 -8.21 -7.10 -2.32
N ASP A 13 -9.39 -6.97 -2.92
CA ASP A 13 -10.26 -5.80 -2.78
C ASP A 13 -10.70 -5.60 -1.32
N TYR A 14 -10.95 -6.68 -0.59
CA TYR A 14 -11.28 -6.64 0.84
C TYR A 14 -10.15 -6.01 1.66
N LYS A 15 -8.90 -6.49 1.51
CA LYS A 15 -7.75 -5.90 2.21
C LYS A 15 -7.53 -4.45 1.80
N ASN A 16 -7.72 -4.13 0.51
CA ASN A 16 -7.62 -2.76 0.02
C ASN A 16 -8.66 -1.83 0.68
N ALA A 17 -9.91 -2.26 0.77
CA ALA A 17 -10.98 -1.52 1.42
C ALA A 17 -10.74 -1.38 2.93
N PHE A 18 -10.24 -2.42 3.58
CA PHE A 18 -9.89 -2.38 5.00
C PHE A 18 -8.81 -1.33 5.29
N VAL A 19 -7.71 -1.34 4.53
CA VAL A 19 -6.64 -0.35 4.69
C VAL A 19 -7.11 1.05 4.32
N ARG A 20 -7.90 1.22 3.25
CA ARG A 20 -8.52 2.50 2.90
C ARG A 20 -9.33 3.08 4.07
N ASN A 21 -10.20 2.28 4.67
CA ASN A 21 -11.01 2.70 5.82
C ASN A 21 -10.14 3.04 7.03
N MET A 22 -9.02 2.34 7.25
CA MET A 22 -8.06 2.65 8.31
C MET A 22 -7.40 4.02 8.10
N ILE A 23 -6.99 4.32 6.86
CA ILE A 23 -6.42 5.63 6.49
C ILE A 23 -7.46 6.73 6.71
N GLU A 24 -8.69 6.56 6.21
CA GLU A 24 -9.77 7.54 6.39
C GLU A 24 -10.07 7.81 7.87
N ARG A 25 -10.06 6.79 8.73
CA ARG A 25 -10.24 6.97 10.19
C ARG A 25 -9.07 7.70 10.85
N SER A 26 -7.85 7.54 10.33
CA SER A 26 -6.64 8.09 10.92
C SER A 26 -6.37 9.53 10.48
N PHE A 27 -6.68 9.86 9.22
CA PHE A 27 -6.33 11.14 8.59
C PHE A 27 -7.56 11.94 8.12
N GLY A 28 -8.78 11.42 8.31
CA GLY A 28 -10.01 12.07 7.89
C GLY A 28 -10.13 12.17 6.37
N LYS A 29 -10.49 13.37 5.89
CA LYS A 29 -10.64 13.69 4.45
C LYS A 29 -9.39 14.31 3.83
N ASP A 30 -8.22 14.17 4.46
CA ASP A 30 -6.97 14.66 3.91
C ASP A 30 -6.57 13.84 2.67
N GLU A 31 -6.80 14.41 1.48
CA GLU A 31 -6.44 13.78 0.21
C GLU A 31 -4.93 13.64 0.00
N SER A 32 -4.11 14.37 0.76
CA SER A 32 -2.65 14.29 0.71
C SER A 32 -2.09 13.16 1.57
N ALA A 33 -2.90 12.59 2.47
CA ALA A 33 -2.50 11.46 3.32
C ALA A 33 -2.20 10.22 2.47
N GLU A 34 -0.98 9.74 2.61
CA GLU A 34 -0.44 8.58 1.90
C GLU A 34 0.35 7.72 2.89
N VAL A 35 0.08 6.42 2.91
CA VAL A 35 0.77 5.45 3.78
C VAL A 35 1.47 4.38 2.97
N TRP A 36 2.65 3.93 3.42
CA TRP A 36 3.36 2.82 2.80
C TRP A 36 2.63 1.48 2.98
N ILE A 37 2.61 0.67 1.92
CA ILE A 37 2.11 -0.70 1.91
C ILE A 37 3.21 -1.68 1.43
N GLY A 38 2.99 -2.97 1.64
CA GLY A 38 3.92 -4.06 1.34
C GLY A 38 3.99 -4.39 -0.14
N LEU A 39 4.42 -3.41 -0.93
CA LEU A 39 4.75 -3.55 -2.35
C LEU A 39 5.82 -2.51 -2.71
N LYS A 40 6.93 -2.93 -3.31
CA LYS A 40 7.96 -1.98 -3.75
C LYS A 40 7.53 -1.35 -5.08
N THR A 41 7.41 -2.13 -6.14
CA THR A 41 7.21 -1.56 -7.49
C THR A 41 6.06 -2.19 -8.26
N ARG A 42 5.57 -1.49 -9.29
CA ARG A 42 4.64 -2.06 -10.27
C ARG A 42 5.30 -3.23 -11.05
N ALA A 43 6.62 -3.17 -11.26
CA ALA A 43 7.39 -4.23 -11.92
C ALA A 43 7.45 -5.53 -11.10
N GLU A 44 7.46 -5.44 -9.76
CA GLU A 44 7.41 -6.64 -8.91
C GLU A 44 6.10 -7.42 -9.06
N LEU A 45 4.99 -6.74 -9.39
CA LEU A 45 3.70 -7.40 -9.65
C LEU A 45 3.68 -8.09 -11.01
N THR A 46 4.26 -7.48 -12.05
CA THR A 46 4.36 -8.13 -13.37
C THR A 46 5.23 -9.37 -13.31
N ASN A 47 6.19 -9.42 -12.39
CA ASN A 47 7.09 -10.56 -12.19
C ASN A 47 6.55 -11.57 -11.17
N ASN A 48 5.46 -11.27 -10.46
CA ASN A 48 4.83 -12.18 -9.50
C ASN A 48 3.51 -12.73 -10.07
N PRO A 49 3.52 -13.92 -10.69
CA PRO A 49 2.33 -14.50 -11.31
C PRO A 49 1.18 -14.79 -10.32
N ASN A 50 1.46 -14.86 -9.02
CA ASN A 50 0.45 -15.03 -7.97
C ASN A 50 -0.22 -13.72 -7.55
N SER A 51 0.27 -12.57 -8.04
CA SER A 51 -0.31 -11.29 -7.69
C SER A 51 -1.46 -10.92 -8.62
N HIS A 52 -2.64 -11.46 -8.32
CA HIS A 52 -3.84 -11.24 -9.14
C HIS A 52 -4.55 -9.90 -8.88
N PHE A 53 -4.21 -9.21 -7.80
CA PHE A 53 -4.86 -7.95 -7.41
C PHE A 53 -3.90 -6.76 -7.46
N THR A 54 -4.35 -5.68 -8.10
CA THR A 54 -3.69 -4.37 -8.06
C THR A 54 -4.75 -3.28 -8.04
N ASN A 55 -4.45 -2.14 -7.41
CA ASN A 55 -5.36 -0.99 -7.43
C ASN A 55 -4.62 0.32 -7.69
N PHE A 56 -3.67 0.32 -8.62
CA PHE A 56 -2.94 1.53 -8.99
C PHE A 56 -3.86 2.63 -9.53
N GLY A 57 -3.44 3.88 -9.30
CA GLY A 57 -3.92 5.02 -10.06
C GLY A 57 -3.45 4.97 -11.51
N GLU A 58 -3.97 5.87 -12.33
CA GLU A 58 -3.56 6.04 -13.71
C GLU A 58 -2.11 6.55 -13.78
N GLU A 59 -1.35 6.10 -14.78
CA GLU A 59 -0.01 6.63 -15.14
C GLU A 59 1.07 6.59 -14.04
N GLU A 60 0.98 5.67 -13.08
CA GLU A 60 1.99 5.55 -12.02
C GLU A 60 3.35 5.02 -12.54
N LYS A 61 4.43 5.58 -11.97
CA LYS A 61 5.81 5.21 -12.29
C LYS A 61 6.09 3.72 -12.06
N ILE A 62 7.08 3.19 -12.76
CA ILE A 62 7.46 1.77 -12.63
C ILE A 62 8.38 1.54 -11.42
N ASP A 63 9.21 2.53 -11.06
CA ASP A 63 10.23 2.43 -10.00
C ASP A 63 9.90 3.33 -8.78
N GLY A 64 10.07 2.77 -7.58
CA GLY A 64 9.76 3.41 -6.30
C GLY A 64 9.20 2.44 -5.26
N CYS A 65 8.42 2.98 -4.31
CA CYS A 65 7.69 2.25 -3.28
C CYS A 65 6.19 2.55 -3.39
N ALA A 66 5.31 1.60 -3.07
CA ALA A 66 3.87 1.79 -3.18
C ALA A 66 3.26 2.42 -1.92
N VAL A 67 2.44 3.45 -2.13
CA VAL A 67 1.60 4.06 -1.10
C VAL A 67 0.12 3.91 -1.41
N MET A 68 -0.72 3.90 -0.39
CA MET A 68 -2.18 4.03 -0.50
C MET A 68 -2.65 5.34 0.15
N GLY A 69 -3.57 6.04 -0.50
CA GLY A 69 -4.28 7.19 0.11
C GLY A 69 -5.76 6.90 0.36
N ILE A 70 -6.52 7.92 0.78
CA ILE A 70 -7.95 7.75 1.14
C ILE A 70 -8.85 7.28 0.00
N LYS A 71 -8.46 7.48 -1.27
CA LYS A 71 -9.18 6.94 -2.44
C LYS A 71 -8.95 5.44 -2.65
N GLY A 72 -8.11 4.81 -1.83
CA GLY A 72 -7.73 3.39 -1.92
C GLY A 72 -6.83 3.07 -3.12
N LYS A 73 -6.53 4.05 -3.98
CA LYS A 73 -5.65 3.90 -5.14
C LYS A 73 -4.19 3.92 -4.73
N TRP A 74 -3.41 3.06 -5.37
CA TRP A 74 -1.98 2.92 -5.10
C TRP A 74 -1.19 3.86 -6.00
N LYS A 75 -0.19 4.50 -5.42
CA LYS A 75 0.68 5.45 -6.10
C LYS A 75 2.13 5.08 -5.83
N ILE A 76 3.03 5.39 -6.75
CA ILE A 76 4.45 5.15 -6.59
C ILE A 76 5.15 6.44 -6.15
N ARG A 77 5.96 6.33 -5.10
CA ARG A 77 6.72 7.44 -4.52
C ARG A 77 8.18 7.03 -4.32
N SER A 78 9.07 8.01 -4.17
CA SER A 78 10.44 7.73 -3.75
C SER A 78 10.44 7.03 -2.40
N CYS A 79 11.10 5.88 -2.29
CA CYS A 79 11.21 5.10 -1.06
C CYS A 79 11.90 5.88 0.08
N SER A 80 12.64 6.94 -0.24
CA SER A 80 13.27 7.83 0.76
C SER A 80 12.31 8.79 1.44
N ASN A 81 11.06 8.90 0.97
CA ASN A 81 10.08 9.81 1.56
C ASN A 81 9.63 9.31 2.94
N LEU A 82 9.62 10.20 3.93
CA LEU A 82 9.08 9.91 5.25
C LEU A 82 7.55 9.95 5.18
N LYS A 83 6.91 8.80 5.44
CA LYS A 83 5.44 8.66 5.49
C LYS A 83 5.05 7.62 6.56
N PRO A 84 3.83 7.70 7.10
CA PRO A 84 3.26 6.62 7.90
C PRO A 84 3.18 5.31 7.08
N PHE A 85 3.03 4.17 7.76
CA PHE A 85 2.99 2.87 7.11
C PHE A 85 2.00 1.94 7.80
N VAL A 86 1.49 0.96 7.04
CA VAL A 86 0.56 -0.05 7.55
C VAL A 86 1.27 -1.39 7.60
N CYS A 87 1.20 -2.04 8.76
CA CYS A 87 1.75 -3.37 8.98
C CYS A 87 0.65 -4.44 8.98
N GLU A 88 1.02 -5.65 8.58
CA GLU A 88 0.26 -6.87 8.82
C GLU A 88 1.07 -7.81 9.70
N GLN A 89 0.37 -8.55 10.55
CA GLN A 89 0.91 -9.64 11.33
C GLN A 89 0.12 -10.89 10.96
N ILE A 90 0.83 -11.95 10.56
CA ILE A 90 0.23 -13.25 10.29
C ILE A 90 0.31 -14.04 11.60
N LEU A 91 -0.85 -14.23 12.23
CA LEU A 91 -0.97 -15.12 13.37
C LEU A 91 -0.99 -16.55 12.82
N MET A 92 0.05 -17.32 13.13
CA MET A 92 0.10 -18.76 12.90
C MET A 92 -0.61 -19.50 14.04
#